data_AF-A0A1A9BRJ8-F1
#
_entry.id   AF-A0A1A9BRJ8-F1
#
_cell.length_a   1.000
_cell.length_b   1.000
_cell.length_c   1.000
_cell.angle_alpha   90.00
_cell.angle_beta   90.00
_cell.angle_gamma   90.00
#
_symmetry.space_group_name_H-M   'P 1'
#
loop_
_entity.id
_entity.type
_entity.pdbx_description
1 polymer ?
#
loop_
_entity_poly.entity_id
_entity_poly.type
_entity_poly.pdbx_seq_one_letter_code
_entity_poly.pdbx_strand_id
1 'polypeptide(L)' 'MGEWHAAAAATRDRKRDTSCERQIGWEVAAKAAVRAGRPVIEGPASSVRPEEAGPARELLRVMDGTPPFPEL' A
#
# COMPACT_ATOMS: atom_id res chain seq x y z
N MET A 1 24.76 -7.37 3.95
CA MET A 1 23.33 -7.31 4.33
C MET A 1 23.24 -6.67 5.70
N GLY A 2 22.67 -5.48 5.86
CA GLY A 2 22.61 -4.88 7.20
C GLY A 2 22.18 -3.42 7.33
N GLU A 3 21.87 -2.71 6.24
CA GLU A 3 21.66 -1.25 6.33
C GLU A 3 20.20 -0.82 6.47
N TRP A 4 19.25 -1.69 6.09
CA TRP A 4 17.82 -1.37 6.13
C TRP A 4 17.25 -1.30 7.55
N HIS A 5 17.84 -2.02 8.50
CA HIS A 5 17.35 -2.06 9.88
C HIS A 5 17.74 -0.82 10.71
N ALA A 6 18.84 -0.15 10.37
CA ALA A 6 19.29 1.04 11.09
C ALA A 6 18.40 2.26 10.78
N ALA A 7 17.94 2.41 9.54
CA ALA A 7 17.04 3.50 9.14
C ALA A 7 15.66 3.40 9.82
N ALA A 8 15.13 2.19 9.99
CA ALA A 8 13.86 1.97 10.68
C ALA A 8 13.95 2.18 12.20
N ALA A 9 15.13 2.04 12.81
CA ALA A 9 15.33 2.34 14.22
C ALA A 9 15.44 3.86 14.48
N ALA A 10 16.04 4.62 13.55
CA ALA A 10 16.20 6.07 13.67
C ALA A 10 14.87 6.85 13.61
N THR A 11 13.80 6.25 13.06
CA THR A 11 12.46 6.86 13.04
C THR A 11 11.68 6.64 14.34
N ARG A 12 12.06 5.67 15.18
CA ARG A 12 11.41 5.42 16.50
C ARG A 12 11.75 6.49 17.53
N ASP A 13 12.91 7.13 17.42
CA ASP A 13 13.41 8.09 18.43
C ASP A 13 13.02 9.54 18.16
N ARG A 14 12.50 9.85 16.95
CA ARG A 14 11.79 11.11 16.71
C ARG A 14 10.38 11.02 17.30
N LYS A 15 10.33 11.20 18.62
CA LYS A 15 9.25 11.85 19.37
C LYS A 15 8.05 12.25 18.49
N ARG A 16 6.95 11.51 18.62
CA ARG A 16 5.57 12.01 18.86
C ARG A 16 5.24 13.41 18.32
N ASP A 17 5.61 13.68 17.07
CA ASP A 17 5.20 14.87 16.32
C ASP A 17 4.47 14.46 15.03
N THR A 18 3.98 13.22 15.03
CA THR A 18 2.88 12.81 14.18
C THR A 18 1.61 13.33 14.83
N SER A 19 1.27 14.60 14.62
CA SER A 19 -0.07 15.07 14.98
C SER A 19 -1.08 14.08 14.40
N CYS A 20 -2.07 13.68 15.20
CA CYS A 20 -3.11 12.74 14.78
C CYS A 20 -3.69 13.15 13.41
N GLU A 21 -3.84 14.46 13.17
CA GLU A 21 -4.25 15.05 11.90
C GLU A 21 -3.30 14.77 10.73
N ARG A 22 -1.98 14.82 10.95
CA ARG A 22 -1.00 14.49 9.91
C ARG A 22 -1.05 12.99 9.59
N GLN A 23 -1.28 12.12 10.57
CA GLN A 23 -1.49 10.68 10.33
C GLN A 23 -2.77 10.42 9.52
N ILE A 24 -3.87 11.11 9.83
CA ILE A 24 -5.12 11.07 9.06
C ILE A 24 -4.88 11.50 7.60
N GLY A 25 -4.07 12.54 7.38
CA GLY A 25 -3.71 13.00 6.03
C GLY A 25 -2.98 11.93 5.20
N TRP A 26 -2.01 11.22 5.79
CA TRP A 26 -1.30 10.13 5.11
C TRP A 26 -2.19 8.93 4.83
N GLU A 27 -3.07 8.59 5.77
CA GLU A 27 -4.04 7.50 5.59
C GLU A 27 -5.02 7.78 4.45
N VAL A 28 -5.59 8.99 4.43
CA VAL A 28 -6.49 9.43 3.36
C VAL A 28 -5.77 9.44 2.02
N ALA A 29 -4.56 9.98 1.95
CA ALA A 29 -3.76 10.01 0.72
C ALA A 29 -3.42 8.59 0.22
N ALA A 30 -3.06 7.68 1.11
CA ALA A 30 -2.76 6.30 0.75
C ALA A 30 -4.02 5.53 0.30
N LYS A 31 -5.15 5.70 1.00
CA LYS A 31 -6.46 5.15 0.56
C LYS A 31 -6.84 5.68 -0.81
N ALA A 32 -6.62 6.98 -1.08
CA ALA A 32 -6.88 7.58 -2.38
C ALA A 32 -5.95 7.03 -3.47
N ALA A 33 -4.66 6.85 -3.19
CA ALA A 33 -3.69 6.27 -4.12
C ALA A 33 -4.05 4.82 -4.49
N VAL A 34 -4.41 4.00 -3.50
CA VAL A 34 -4.85 2.61 -3.72
C VAL A 34 -6.12 2.58 -4.59
N ARG A 35 -7.10 3.42 -4.30
CA ARG A 35 -8.34 3.53 -5.09
C ARG A 35 -8.08 4.02 -6.52
N ALA A 36 -7.20 4.99 -6.70
CA ALA A 36 -6.84 5.51 -8.02
C ALA A 36 -6.02 4.52 -8.85
N GLY A 37 -5.18 3.69 -8.20
CA GLY A 37 -4.33 2.70 -8.87
C GLY A 37 -5.08 1.42 -9.26
N ARG A 38 -6.16 1.04 -8.55
CA ARG A 38 -6.88 -0.21 -8.78
C ARG A 38 -7.37 -0.40 -10.23
N PRO A 39 -7.98 0.59 -10.90
CA PRO A 39 -8.41 0.44 -12.30
C PRO A 39 -7.27 0.11 -13.28
N VAL A 40 -6.05 0.56 -12.98
CA VAL A 40 -4.86 0.29 -13.81
C VAL A 40 -4.51 -1.21 -13.79
N ILE A 41 -4.86 -1.91 -12.71
CA ILE A 41 -4.57 -3.34 -12.52
C ILE A 41 -5.73 -4.21 -13.04
N GLU A 42 -6.96 -3.72 -12.98
CA GLU A 42 -8.16 -4.44 -13.44
C GLU A 42 -8.14 -4.78 -14.94
N GLY A 43 -7.59 -3.88 -15.76
CA GLY A 43 -7.41 -4.11 -17.20
C GLY A 43 -6.51 -5.33 -17.49
N PRO A 44 -5.25 -5.33 -17.04
CA PRO A 44 -4.34 -6.48 -17.15
C PRO A 44 -4.91 -7.76 -16.51
N ALA A 45 -5.61 -7.67 -15.38
CA ALA A 45 -6.24 -8.83 -14.74
C ALA A 45 -7.33 -9.50 -15.60
N SER A 46 -7.94 -8.73 -16.51
CA SER A 46 -8.91 -9.19 -17.49
C SER A 46 -8.27 -9.68 -18.80
N SER A 47 -6.94 -9.62 -18.93
CA SER A 47 -6.23 -10.12 -20.11
C SER A 47 -6.43 -11.63 -20.30
N VAL A 48 -6.44 -12.06 -21.55
CA VAL A 48 -6.44 -13.48 -21.93
C VAL A 48 -5.03 -14.08 -21.85
N ARG A 49 -4.01 -13.22 -21.77
CA ARG A 49 -2.60 -13.60 -21.67
C ARG A 49 -2.25 -13.93 -20.22
N PRO A 50 -1.89 -15.18 -19.89
CA PRO A 50 -1.62 -15.58 -18.51
C PRO A 50 -0.43 -14.84 -17.89
N GLU A 51 0.57 -14.47 -18.69
CA GLU A 51 1.74 -13.69 -18.27
C GLU A 51 1.40 -12.28 -17.78
N GLU A 52 0.33 -11.69 -18.29
CA GLU A 52 -0.17 -10.36 -17.88
C GLU A 52 -1.23 -10.51 -16.78
N ALA A 53 -2.15 -11.47 -16.94
CA ALA A 53 -3.30 -11.63 -16.05
C ALA A 53 -2.96 -12.28 -14.70
N GLY A 54 -1.99 -13.20 -14.66
CA GLY A 54 -1.60 -13.91 -13.44
C GLY A 54 -1.12 -12.95 -12.34
N PRO A 55 -0.05 -12.17 -12.59
CA PRO A 55 0.47 -11.21 -11.61
C PRO A 55 -0.56 -10.14 -11.21
N ALA A 56 -1.37 -9.67 -12.16
CA ALA A 56 -2.40 -8.65 -11.89
C ALA A 56 -3.54 -9.18 -11.00
N ARG A 57 -3.99 -10.43 -11.22
CA ARG A 57 -4.99 -11.09 -10.37
C ARG A 57 -4.46 -11.37 -8.98
N GLU A 58 -3.21 -11.76 -8.85
CA GLU A 58 -2.56 -11.95 -7.56
C GLU A 58 -2.49 -10.63 -6.78
N LEU A 59 -2.08 -9.54 -7.43
CA LEU A 59 -2.03 -8.23 -6.81
C LEU A 59 -3.43 -7.76 -6.34
N LEU A 60 -4.46 -7.93 -7.16
CA LEU A 60 -5.84 -7.60 -6.74
C LEU A 60 -6.29 -8.39 -5.51
N ARG A 61 -5.98 -9.69 -5.45
CA ARG A 61 -6.30 -10.52 -4.26
C ARG A 61 -5.59 -10.01 -3.02
N VAL A 62 -4.32 -9.61 -3.13
CA VAL A 62 -3.57 -9.05 -2.00
C VAL A 62 -4.18 -7.72 -1.56
N MET A 63 -4.57 -6.86 -2.50
CA MET A 63 -5.23 -5.58 -2.23
C MET A 63 -6.60 -5.76 -1.53
N ASP A 64 -7.37 -6.77 -1.94
CA ASP A 64 -8.68 -7.07 -1.35
C ASP A 64 -8.55 -7.75 0.03
N GLY A 65 -7.50 -8.59 0.23
CA GLY A 65 -7.25 -9.32 1.48
C GLY A 65 -6.44 -8.56 2.53
N THR A 66 -5.75 -7.49 2.14
CA THR A 66 -4.89 -6.70 3.03
C THR A 66 -5.32 -5.23 2.96
N PRO A 67 -6.32 -4.81 3.77
CA PRO A 67 -6.72 -3.41 3.77
C PRO A 67 -5.50 -2.53 4.13
N PRO A 68 -5.28 -1.41 3.42
CA PRO A 68 -4.10 -0.59 3.62
C PRO A 68 -4.03 0.02 5.03
N PHE A 69 -5.16 0.06 5.73
CA PHE A 69 -5.29 0.49 7.12
C PHE A 69 -6.29 -0.43 7.84
N PRO A 70 -6.02 -0.80 9.11
CA PRO A 70 -6.99 -1.53 9.92
C PRO A 70 -8.28 -0.71 10.08
N GLU A 71 -9.43 -1.37 10.04
CA GLU A 71 -10.70 -0.76 10.43
C GLU A 71 -10.66 -0.53 11.96
N LEU A 72 -10.83 0.72 12.38
CA LEU A 72 -10.90 1.14 13.79
C LEU A 72 -12.25 0.78 14.42
#